data_AF-A0A1Z1WNG2-F1
#
_entry.id   AF-A0A1Z1WNG2-F1
#
_cell.length_a   1.000
_cell.length_b   1.000
_cell.length_c   1.000
_cell.angle_alpha   90.00
_cell.angle_beta   90.00
_cell.angle_gamma   90.00
#
_symmetry.space_group_name_H-M   'P 1'
#
loop_
_entity.id
_entity.type
_entity.pdbx_description
1 polymer ?
#
loop_
_entity_poly.entity_id
_entity_poly.type
_entity_poly.pdbx_seq_one_letter_code
_entity_poly.pdbx_strand_id
1 'polypeptide(L)'
;MTEIDWAYVASIADKVARSTAASWPIVEKDDVKQEILLHAYERRPLIEQNYTEEFLWKFCRTAARQYASRERDARDVEDDRYYYTPSEARAVLETFVYTDEELSGSLGQQDDLLKCRITDNVVSARLDATKAILRLPKATQEVLMRRYVYGLPAANDAERKAGNRAVDALARQMNRDTRSR
;
A
#
# COMPACT_ATOMS: atom_id res chain seq x y z
N MET A 1 -3.88 33.27 -17.15
CA MET A 1 -4.03 31.81 -17.12
C MET A 1 -2.67 31.23 -17.43
N THR A 2 -2.15 30.37 -16.56
CA THR A 2 -0.87 29.70 -16.80
C THR A 2 -1.11 28.59 -17.83
N GLU A 3 -0.34 28.58 -18.91
CA GLU A 3 -0.38 27.50 -19.89
C GLU A 3 0.21 26.22 -19.26
N ILE A 4 -0.55 25.12 -19.26
CA ILE A 4 -0.10 23.84 -18.70
C ILE A 4 0.92 23.21 -19.63
N ASP A 5 2.11 22.92 -19.11
CA ASP A 5 3.05 22.01 -19.77
C ASP A 5 2.66 20.55 -19.47
N TRP A 6 1.90 19.98 -20.39
CA TRP A 6 1.44 18.59 -20.30
C TRP A 6 2.58 17.56 -20.34
N ALA A 7 3.72 17.89 -20.95
CA ALA A 7 4.87 17.00 -20.94
C ALA A 7 5.49 16.94 -19.53
N TYR A 8 5.55 18.08 -18.84
CA TYR A 8 5.99 18.13 -17.45
C TYR A 8 5.03 17.38 -16.51
N VAL A 9 3.72 17.60 -16.63
CA VAL A 9 2.71 16.85 -15.86
C VAL A 9 2.82 15.34 -16.12
N ALA A 10 3.00 14.92 -17.37
CA ALA A 10 3.18 13.52 -17.72
C ALA A 10 4.46 12.91 -17.14
N SER A 11 5.53 13.69 -16.99
CA SER A 11 6.76 13.25 -16.34
C SER A 11 6.58 13.01 -14.84
N ILE A 12 5.79 13.86 -14.17
CA ILE A 12 5.43 13.71 -12.75
C ILE A 12 4.52 12.50 -12.59
N ALA A 13 3.50 12.38 -13.43
CA ALA A 13 2.58 11.25 -13.45
C ALA A 13 3.31 9.92 -13.62
N ASP A 14 4.31 9.84 -14.51
CA ASP A 14 5.11 8.62 -14.72
C ASP A 14 5.89 8.19 -13.47
N LYS A 15 6.52 9.15 -12.78
CA LYS A 15 7.23 8.90 -11.52
C LYS A 15 6.29 8.40 -10.43
N VAL A 16 5.12 9.04 -10.29
CA VAL A 16 4.10 8.65 -9.32
C VAL A 16 3.53 7.27 -9.65
N ALA A 17 3.20 7.01 -10.91
CA ALA A 17 2.65 5.74 -11.37
C ALA A 17 3.63 4.58 -11.11
N ARG A 18 4.93 4.78 -11.37
CA ARG A 18 5.97 3.79 -11.05
C ARG A 18 6.01 3.50 -9.54
N SER A 19 5.97 4.53 -8.71
CA SER A 19 5.95 4.35 -7.25
C SER A 19 4.69 3.64 -6.76
N THR A 20 3.54 3.93 -7.36
CA THR A 20 2.25 3.32 -7.00
C THR A 20 2.23 1.86 -7.39
N ALA A 21 2.53 1.49 -8.64
CA ALA A 21 2.56 0.10 -9.09
C ALA A 21 3.59 -0.75 -8.32
N ALA A 22 4.70 -0.15 -7.87
CA ALA A 22 5.65 -0.85 -6.99
C ALA A 22 5.08 -1.17 -5.60
N SER A 23 4.15 -0.35 -5.11
CA SER A 23 3.53 -0.51 -3.78
C SER A 23 2.18 -1.23 -3.82
N TRP A 24 1.49 -1.18 -4.96
CA TRP A 24 0.16 -1.72 -5.19
C TRP A 24 0.25 -2.79 -6.28
N PRO A 25 0.40 -4.07 -5.90
CA PRO A 25 0.59 -5.15 -6.87
C PRO A 25 -0.65 -5.46 -7.72
N ILE A 26 -1.77 -4.78 -7.46
CA ILE A 26 -3.05 -4.95 -8.17
C ILE A 26 -3.18 -4.08 -9.41
N VAL A 27 -2.33 -3.08 -9.57
CA VAL A 27 -2.39 -2.13 -10.70
C VAL A 27 -1.11 -2.12 -11.51
N GLU A 28 -1.24 -1.90 -12.81
CA GLU A 28 -0.10 -1.71 -13.70
C GLU A 28 0.29 -0.24 -13.80
N LYS A 29 1.58 0.01 -14.06
CA LYS A 29 2.13 1.36 -14.13
C LYS A 29 1.43 2.21 -15.19
N ASP A 30 1.23 1.66 -16.38
CA ASP A 30 0.74 2.44 -17.52
C ASP A 30 -0.75 2.80 -17.35
N ASP A 31 -1.56 1.89 -16.78
CA ASP A 31 -2.95 2.18 -16.41
C ASP A 31 -3.05 3.29 -15.36
N VAL A 32 -2.21 3.22 -14.29
CA VAL A 32 -2.16 4.26 -13.27
C VAL A 32 -1.78 5.60 -13.88
N LYS A 33 -0.81 5.62 -14.80
CA LYS A 33 -0.38 6.85 -15.48
C LYS A 33 -1.51 7.42 -16.33
N GLN A 34 -2.19 6.57 -17.10
CA GLN A 34 -3.31 6.98 -17.94
C GLN A 34 -4.43 7.57 -17.09
N GLU A 35 -4.77 6.94 -15.97
CA GLU A 35 -5.81 7.45 -15.07
C GLU A 35 -5.41 8.79 -14.43
N ILE A 36 -4.15 8.96 -14.00
CA ILE A 36 -3.66 10.25 -13.50
C ILE A 36 -3.82 11.35 -14.55
N LEU A 37 -3.47 11.06 -15.80
CA LEU A 37 -3.54 12.03 -16.90
C LEU A 37 -4.98 12.36 -17.28
N LEU A 38 -5.87 11.36 -17.32
CA LEU A 38 -7.30 11.56 -17.51
C LEU A 38 -7.85 12.49 -16.41
N HIS A 39 -7.52 12.19 -15.15
CA HIS A 39 -7.93 12.99 -14.00
C HIS A 39 -7.39 14.43 -14.05
N ALA A 40 -6.15 14.61 -14.51
CA ALA A 40 -5.55 15.92 -14.71
C ALA A 40 -6.25 16.72 -15.82
N TYR A 41 -6.63 16.06 -16.91
CA TYR A 41 -7.36 16.68 -18.01
C TYR A 41 -8.76 17.14 -17.60
N GLU A 42 -9.52 16.27 -16.92
CA GLU A 42 -10.86 16.59 -16.39
C GLU A 42 -10.84 17.76 -15.39
N ARG A 43 -9.75 17.87 -14.61
CA ARG A 43 -9.55 18.91 -13.59
C ARG A 43 -8.56 19.98 -14.00
N ARG A 44 -8.38 20.21 -15.31
CA ARG A 44 -7.46 21.25 -15.82
C ARG A 44 -7.57 22.61 -15.11
N PRO A 45 -8.77 23.15 -14.78
CA PRO A 45 -8.83 24.49 -14.20
C PRO A 45 -8.20 24.55 -12.81
N LEU A 46 -8.24 23.44 -12.07
CA LEU A 46 -7.62 23.34 -10.75
C LEU A 46 -6.08 23.35 -10.84
N ILE A 47 -5.55 22.68 -11.87
CA ILE A 47 -4.11 22.65 -12.16
C ILE A 47 -3.62 24.02 -12.63
N GLU A 48 -4.37 24.70 -13.52
CA GLU A 48 -4.04 26.05 -13.99
C GLU A 48 -3.96 27.07 -12.84
N GLN A 49 -4.82 26.92 -11.83
CA GLN A 49 -4.85 27.79 -10.65
C GLN A 49 -3.73 27.50 -9.63
N ASN A 50 -3.22 26.27 -9.59
CA ASN A 50 -2.28 25.78 -8.57
C ASN A 50 -1.04 25.14 -9.20
N TYR A 51 -0.53 25.71 -10.29
CA TYR A 51 0.53 25.12 -11.10
C TYR A 51 1.90 25.20 -10.41
N THR A 52 2.11 24.34 -9.40
CA THR A 52 3.38 24.16 -8.69
C THR A 52 3.76 22.67 -8.68
N GLU A 53 5.06 22.37 -8.65
CA GLU A 53 5.55 20.99 -8.61
C GLU A 53 4.99 20.22 -7.41
N GLU A 54 4.97 20.85 -6.24
CA GLU A 54 4.44 20.28 -4.99
C GLU A 54 2.96 19.92 -5.10
N PHE A 55 2.17 20.81 -5.70
CA PHE A 55 0.74 20.57 -5.93
C PHE A 55 0.55 19.43 -6.94
N LEU A 56 1.25 19.47 -8.09
CA LEU A 56 1.16 18.44 -9.12
C LEU A 56 1.53 17.06 -8.57
N TRP A 57 2.58 16.99 -7.75
CA TRP A 57 3.00 15.75 -7.10
C TRP A 57 1.90 15.21 -6.17
N LYS A 58 1.34 16.07 -5.30
CA LYS A 58 0.26 15.69 -4.38
C LYS A 58 -1.02 15.29 -5.14
N PHE A 59 -1.36 16.03 -6.19
CA PHE A 59 -2.50 15.77 -7.06
C PHE A 59 -2.37 14.41 -7.73
N CYS A 60 -1.27 14.15 -8.43
CA CYS A 60 -1.00 12.88 -9.10
C CYS A 60 -1.01 11.71 -8.11
N ARG A 61 -0.38 11.88 -6.94
CA ARG A 61 -0.35 10.84 -5.89
C ARG A 61 -1.74 10.52 -5.34
N THR A 62 -2.60 11.52 -5.25
CA THR A 62 -3.98 11.33 -4.79
C THR A 62 -4.80 10.56 -5.84
N ALA A 63 -4.72 10.97 -7.11
CA ALA A 63 -5.39 10.28 -8.21
C ALA A 63 -4.94 8.82 -8.31
N ALA A 64 -3.63 8.56 -8.27
CA ALA A 64 -3.06 7.22 -8.32
C ALA A 64 -3.56 6.30 -7.18
N ARG A 65 -3.65 6.84 -5.96
CA ARG A 65 -4.14 6.10 -4.79
C ARG A 65 -5.63 5.80 -4.89
N GLN A 66 -6.43 6.75 -5.36
CA GLN A 66 -7.87 6.56 -5.56
C GLN A 66 -8.13 5.47 -6.61
N TYR A 67 -7.40 5.50 -7.72
CA TYR A 67 -7.45 4.46 -8.73
C TYR A 67 -7.08 3.09 -8.15
N ALA A 68 -5.91 2.97 -7.53
CA ALA A 68 -5.45 1.69 -6.98
C ALA A 68 -6.37 1.13 -5.89
N SER A 69 -6.96 2.00 -5.05
CA SER A 69 -7.96 1.59 -4.08
C SER A 69 -9.23 1.07 -4.75
N ARG A 70 -9.72 1.75 -5.81
CA ARG A 70 -10.91 1.30 -6.55
C ARG A 70 -10.69 -0.05 -7.23
N GLU A 71 -9.53 -0.25 -7.86
CA GLU A 71 -9.18 -1.54 -8.48
C GLU A 71 -9.09 -2.65 -7.44
N ARG A 72 -8.52 -2.36 -6.26
CA ARG A 72 -8.51 -3.31 -5.15
C ARG A 72 -9.92 -3.65 -4.70
N ASP A 73 -10.75 -2.65 -4.44
CA ASP A 73 -12.11 -2.85 -3.92
C ASP A 73 -12.96 -3.66 -4.93
N ALA A 74 -12.80 -3.41 -6.24
CA ALA A 74 -13.46 -4.20 -7.28
C ALA A 74 -12.99 -5.67 -7.27
N ARG A 75 -11.68 -5.90 -7.15
CA ARG A 75 -11.09 -7.24 -7.13
C ARG A 75 -11.40 -8.01 -5.86
N ASP A 76 -11.48 -7.32 -4.73
CA ASP A 76 -11.88 -7.92 -3.45
C ASP A 76 -13.30 -8.47 -3.54
N VAL A 77 -14.23 -7.72 -4.15
CA VAL A 77 -15.60 -8.17 -4.40
C VAL A 77 -15.67 -9.33 -5.40
N GLU A 78 -14.85 -9.32 -6.45
CA GLU A 78 -14.86 -10.37 -7.49
C GLU A 78 -14.24 -11.70 -7.02
N ASP A 79 -13.11 -11.61 -6.32
CA ASP A 79 -12.26 -12.77 -6.01
C ASP A 79 -12.35 -13.21 -4.53
N ASP A 80 -13.10 -12.48 -3.68
CA ASP A 80 -13.18 -12.67 -2.21
C ASP A 80 -11.79 -12.69 -1.55
N ARG A 81 -10.89 -11.84 -2.07
CA ARG A 81 -9.45 -11.85 -1.77
C ARG A 81 -8.94 -10.44 -1.59
N TYR A 82 -8.50 -10.15 -0.37
CA TYR A 82 -7.90 -8.87 -0.05
C TYR A 82 -6.43 -8.77 -0.54
N TYR A 83 -6.10 -7.65 -1.20
CA TYR A 83 -4.74 -7.35 -1.64
C TYR A 83 -4.00 -6.44 -0.65
N TYR A 84 -2.96 -6.98 -0.02
CA TYR A 84 -2.12 -6.29 0.95
C TYR A 84 -1.07 -5.39 0.28
N THR A 85 -0.98 -4.15 0.75
CA THR A 85 0.14 -3.25 0.46
C THR A 85 1.30 -3.47 1.44
N PRO A 86 2.56 -3.09 1.09
CA PRO A 86 3.68 -3.11 2.03
C PRO A 86 3.42 -2.31 3.31
N SER A 87 2.71 -1.17 3.22
CA SER A 87 2.34 -0.38 4.39
C SER A 87 1.38 -1.12 5.32
N GLU A 88 0.40 -1.84 4.78
CA GLU A 88 -0.54 -2.63 5.59
C GLU A 88 0.18 -3.83 6.21
N ALA A 89 0.99 -4.54 5.44
CA ALA A 89 1.81 -5.65 5.96
C ALA A 89 2.72 -5.20 7.12
N ARG A 90 3.31 -4.00 7.01
CA ARG A 90 4.07 -3.40 8.11
C ARG A 90 3.19 -3.09 9.33
N ALA A 91 2.06 -2.43 9.13
CA ALA A 91 1.16 -2.07 10.23
C ALA A 91 0.69 -3.33 10.99
N VAL A 92 0.44 -4.43 10.27
CA VAL A 92 0.09 -5.71 10.88
C VAL A 92 1.22 -6.26 11.76
N LEU A 93 2.49 -6.15 11.35
CA LEU A 93 3.61 -6.60 12.18
C LEU A 93 3.71 -5.84 13.50
N GLU A 94 3.41 -4.55 13.49
CA GLU A 94 3.41 -3.71 14.70
C GLU A 94 2.33 -4.21 15.70
N THR A 95 1.33 -4.96 15.25
CA THR A 95 0.30 -5.56 16.13
C THR A 95 0.73 -6.88 16.77
N PHE A 96 1.84 -7.50 16.36
CA PHE A 96 2.25 -8.81 16.88
C PHE A 96 2.67 -8.79 18.35
N VAL A 97 3.00 -7.61 18.88
CA VAL A 97 3.33 -7.42 20.30
C VAL A 97 2.11 -7.52 21.22
N TYR A 98 0.91 -7.26 20.68
CA TYR A 98 -0.33 -7.30 21.45
C TYR A 98 -0.88 -8.72 21.54
N THR A 99 -1.46 -9.01 22.70
CA THR A 99 -2.31 -10.18 22.88
C THR A 99 -3.64 -10.02 22.14
N ASP A 100 -4.31 -11.14 21.88
CA ASP A 100 -5.60 -11.12 21.17
C ASP A 100 -6.68 -10.37 21.98
N GLU A 101 -6.59 -10.40 23.32
CA GLU A 101 -7.47 -9.66 24.22
C GLU A 101 -7.26 -8.14 24.14
N GLU A 102 -6.01 -7.68 24.07
CA GLU A 102 -5.67 -6.25 23.89
C GLU A 102 -6.12 -5.70 22.52
N LEU A 103 -6.03 -6.54 21.48
CA LEU A 103 -6.52 -6.21 20.15
C LEU A 103 -8.05 -6.18 20.07
N SER A 104 -8.72 -7.14 20.69
CA SER A 104 -10.19 -7.16 20.74
C SER A 104 -10.77 -5.97 21.51
N GLY A 105 -10.04 -5.41 22.48
CA GLY A 105 -10.44 -4.21 23.21
C GLY A 105 -10.22 -2.89 22.45
N SER A 106 -9.37 -2.89 21.41
CA SER A 106 -9.03 -1.71 20.61
C SER A 106 -9.75 -1.66 19.25
N LEU A 107 -10.23 -2.79 18.75
CA LEU A 107 -11.13 -2.87 17.60
C LEU A 107 -12.52 -2.37 18.04
N GLY A 108 -12.96 -1.24 17.47
CA GLY A 108 -14.29 -0.69 17.74
C GLY A 108 -15.38 -1.71 17.40
N GLN A 109 -16.37 -1.85 18.29
CA GLN A 109 -17.48 -2.82 18.22
C GLN A 109 -18.44 -2.68 17.00
N GLN A 110 -18.05 -1.97 15.94
CA GLN A 110 -18.89 -1.74 14.77
C GLN A 110 -18.20 -2.28 13.53
N ASP A 111 -18.52 -3.53 13.22
CA ASP A 111 -18.25 -4.14 11.93
C ASP A 111 -19.16 -3.48 10.88
N ASP A 112 -18.56 -2.74 9.94
CA ASP A 112 -19.28 -2.22 8.77
C ASP A 112 -19.37 -3.36 7.77
N LEU A 113 -20.48 -4.14 7.83
CA LEU A 113 -20.78 -5.30 6.97
C LEU A 113 -20.70 -5.02 5.45
N LEU A 114 -20.48 -3.75 5.07
CA LEU A 114 -20.37 -3.28 3.69
C LEU A 114 -18.92 -2.99 3.27
N LYS A 115 -17.91 -3.09 4.15
CA LYS A 115 -16.50 -2.80 3.83
C LYS A 115 -15.54 -3.80 4.49
N CYS A 116 -14.77 -4.53 3.67
CA CYS A 116 -13.70 -5.42 4.13
C CYS A 116 -12.34 -4.71 4.19
N ARG A 117 -12.21 -3.58 4.90
CA ARG A 117 -10.90 -2.92 5.05
C ARG A 117 -10.14 -3.53 6.22
N ILE A 118 -8.83 -3.75 6.09
CA ILE A 118 -8.00 -4.34 7.16
C ILE A 118 -8.05 -3.54 8.46
N THR A 119 -8.32 -2.22 8.40
CA THR A 119 -8.56 -1.42 9.62
C THR A 119 -9.63 -2.03 10.52
N ASP A 120 -10.53 -2.81 9.94
CA ASP A 120 -11.70 -3.38 10.57
C ASP A 120 -11.50 -4.89 10.84
N ASN A 121 -10.46 -5.53 10.28
CA ASN A 121 -10.21 -6.98 10.39
C ASN A 121 -8.72 -7.35 10.61
N VAL A 122 -8.11 -6.71 11.60
CA VAL A 122 -6.68 -6.88 11.99
C VAL A 122 -6.34 -8.35 12.30
N VAL A 123 -7.29 -9.12 12.86
CA VAL A 123 -7.09 -10.53 13.20
C VAL A 123 -6.81 -11.38 11.96
N SER A 124 -7.61 -11.23 10.91
CA SER A 124 -7.42 -11.97 9.64
C SER A 124 -6.07 -11.61 9.01
N ALA A 125 -5.72 -10.34 9.02
CA ALA A 125 -4.43 -9.87 8.52
C ALA A 125 -3.24 -10.43 9.31
N ARG A 126 -3.33 -10.55 10.65
CA ARG A 126 -2.30 -11.20 11.48
C ARG A 126 -2.13 -12.68 11.16
N LEU A 127 -3.23 -13.39 10.92
CA LEU A 127 -3.18 -14.81 10.53
C LEU A 127 -2.47 -14.99 9.19
N ASP A 128 -2.79 -14.17 8.20
CA ASP A 128 -2.14 -14.19 6.89
C ASP A 128 -0.66 -13.83 6.99
N ALA A 129 -0.33 -12.78 7.76
CA ALA A 129 1.06 -12.40 8.00
C ALA A 129 1.84 -13.52 8.70
N THR A 130 1.24 -14.19 9.70
CA THR A 130 1.87 -15.30 10.43
C THR A 130 2.22 -16.44 9.47
N LYS A 131 1.28 -16.86 8.62
CA LYS A 131 1.51 -17.89 7.59
C LYS A 131 2.57 -17.46 6.58
N ALA A 132 2.52 -16.21 6.13
CA ALA A 132 3.43 -15.68 5.12
C ALA A 132 4.88 -15.54 5.64
N ILE A 133 5.07 -15.08 6.89
CA ILE A 133 6.40 -14.94 7.51
C ILE A 133 7.14 -16.27 7.51
N LEU A 134 6.46 -17.37 7.86
CA LEU A 134 7.08 -18.71 7.92
C LEU A 134 7.61 -19.19 6.56
N ARG A 135 7.12 -18.62 5.45
CA ARG A 135 7.55 -18.95 4.09
C ARG A 135 8.71 -18.09 3.59
N LEU A 136 9.10 -17.05 4.33
CA LEU A 136 10.24 -16.20 3.99
C LEU A 136 11.57 -16.83 4.43
N PRO A 137 12.72 -16.46 3.84
CA PRO A 137 14.03 -16.87 4.34
C PRO A 137 14.25 -16.44 5.80
N LYS A 138 14.93 -17.26 6.61
CA LYS A 138 15.16 -16.98 8.04
C LYS A 138 15.75 -15.59 8.32
N ALA A 139 16.72 -15.16 7.51
CA ALA A 139 17.33 -13.84 7.64
C ALA A 139 16.30 -12.70 7.43
N THR A 140 15.34 -12.89 6.53
CA THR A 140 14.25 -11.92 6.29
C THR A 140 13.28 -11.91 7.46
N GLN A 141 12.94 -13.09 8.00
CA GLN A 141 12.09 -13.20 9.19
C GLN A 141 12.71 -12.46 10.38
N GLU A 142 14.00 -12.67 10.65
CA GLU A 142 14.71 -12.02 11.76
C GLU A 142 14.68 -10.50 11.64
N VAL A 143 14.92 -9.96 10.44
CA VAL A 143 14.84 -8.52 10.17
C VAL A 143 13.42 -7.98 10.43
N LEU A 144 12.38 -8.73 10.03
CA LEU A 144 10.99 -8.34 10.28
C LEU A 144 10.66 -8.30 11.78
N MET A 145 11.02 -9.37 12.50
CA MET A 145 10.76 -9.49 13.94
C MET A 145 11.51 -8.41 14.73
N ARG A 146 12.82 -8.28 14.50
CA ARG A 146 13.67 -7.32 15.20
C ARG A 146 13.17 -5.89 15.04
N ARG A 147 12.82 -5.49 13.81
CA ARG A 147 12.54 -4.10 13.50
C ARG A 147 11.09 -3.68 13.73
N TYR A 148 10.14 -4.53 13.36
CA TYR A 148 8.71 -4.16 13.33
C TYR A 148 7.91 -4.80 14.46
N VAL A 149 8.35 -5.94 15.01
CA VAL A 149 7.69 -6.57 16.16
C VAL A 149 8.33 -6.11 17.47
N TYR A 150 9.66 -6.16 17.57
CA TYR A 150 10.38 -5.74 18.78
C TYR A 150 10.71 -4.25 18.83
N GLY A 151 10.44 -3.51 17.74
CA GLY A 151 10.65 -2.07 17.66
C GLY A 151 12.12 -1.63 17.75
N LEU A 152 13.09 -2.52 17.50
CA LEU A 152 14.49 -2.18 17.60
C LEU A 152 14.94 -1.30 16.41
N PRO A 153 15.76 -0.26 16.67
CA PRO A 153 16.25 0.61 15.60
C PRO A 153 17.20 -0.15 14.68
N ALA A 154 17.23 0.25 13.41
CA ALA A 154 18.23 -0.25 12.47
C ALA A 154 19.62 0.23 12.89
N ALA A 155 20.60 -0.67 12.94
CA ALA A 155 21.98 -0.35 13.29
C ALA A 155 22.67 0.47 12.18
N ASN A 156 22.25 0.30 10.93
CA ASN A 156 22.82 1.03 9.80
C ASN A 156 21.85 1.14 8.61
N ASP A 157 22.28 1.87 7.58
CA ASP A 157 21.51 2.10 6.36
C ASP A 157 21.25 0.83 5.52
N ALA A 158 22.13 -0.16 5.60
CA ALA A 158 21.94 -1.44 4.93
C ALA A 158 20.80 -2.22 5.59
N GLU A 159 20.75 -2.28 6.92
CA GLU A 159 19.66 -2.88 7.69
C GLU A 159 18.35 -2.10 7.47
N ARG A 160 18.43 -0.77 7.35
CA ARG A 160 17.28 0.07 7.00
C ARG A 160 16.66 -0.35 5.66
N LYS A 161 17.48 -0.54 4.63
CA LYS A 161 17.04 -0.99 3.30
C LYS A 161 16.58 -2.45 3.32
N ALA A 162 17.25 -3.31 4.08
CA ALA A 162 16.87 -4.71 4.24
C ALA A 162 15.48 -4.84 4.86
N GLY A 163 15.15 -4.05 5.89
CA GLY A 163 13.81 -4.04 6.49
C GLY A 163 12.72 -3.61 5.52
N ASN A 164 12.95 -2.56 4.73
CA ASN A 164 11.98 -2.13 3.72
C ASN A 164 11.72 -3.25 2.69
N ARG A 165 12.79 -3.89 2.17
CA ARG A 165 12.67 -5.02 1.25
C ARG A 165 12.01 -6.24 1.87
N ALA A 166 12.22 -6.46 3.16
CA ALA A 166 11.60 -7.55 3.90
C ALA A 166 10.09 -7.36 4.01
N VAL A 167 9.62 -6.13 4.25
CA VAL A 167 8.20 -5.78 4.23
C VAL A 167 7.61 -5.96 2.83
N ASP A 168 8.30 -5.53 1.78
CA ASP A 168 7.86 -5.76 0.39
C ASP A 168 7.79 -7.26 0.05
N ALA A 169 8.70 -8.07 0.61
CA ALA A 169 8.67 -9.52 0.45
C ALA A 169 7.51 -10.16 1.22
N LEU A 170 7.22 -9.68 2.44
CA LEU A 170 6.08 -10.13 3.23
C LEU A 170 4.76 -9.84 2.51
N ALA A 171 4.53 -8.60 2.05
CA ALA A 171 3.31 -8.25 1.33
C ALA A 171 3.12 -9.12 0.07
N ARG A 172 4.20 -9.35 -0.70
CA ARG A 172 4.15 -10.27 -1.84
C ARG A 172 3.81 -11.71 -1.45
N GLN A 173 4.31 -12.18 -0.31
CA GLN A 173 4.03 -13.54 0.17
C GLN A 173 2.60 -13.68 0.73
N MET A 174 2.09 -12.68 1.45
CA MET A 174 0.68 -12.61 1.88
C MET A 174 -0.26 -12.66 0.66
N ASN A 175 0.07 -11.91 -0.39
CA ASN A 175 -0.68 -11.90 -1.65
C ASN A 175 -0.45 -13.14 -2.54
N ARG A 176 0.45 -14.06 -2.16
CA ARG A 176 0.70 -15.30 -2.91
C ARG A 176 -0.22 -16.42 -2.45
N ASP A 177 -0.53 -16.46 -1.16
CA ASP A 177 -1.37 -17.49 -0.57
C ASP A 177 -2.85 -17.26 -0.92
N THR A 178 -3.23 -15.99 -1.15
CA THR A 178 -4.48 -15.63 -1.82
C THR A 178 -4.50 -15.99 -3.31
N ARG A 179 -3.52 -16.68 -3.90
CA ARG A 179 -3.50 -17.03 -5.34
C ARG A 179 -3.68 -18.51 -5.66
N SER A 180 -3.84 -19.41 -4.68
CA SER A 180 -4.07 -20.83 -4.98
C SER A 180 -5.45 -21.03 -5.63
N ARG A 181 -5.45 -21.25 -6.95
CA ARG A 181 -6.34 -22.20 -7.63
C ARG A 181 -5.54 -23.47 -7.87
#